data_AF-A0ABD3RCW2-F1
#
_entry.id   AF-A0ABD3RCW2-F1
#
_cell.length_a   1.000
_cell.length_b   1.000
_cell.length_c   1.000
_cell.angle_alpha   90.00
_cell.angle_beta   90.00
_cell.angle_gamma   90.00
#
_symmetry.space_group_name_H-M   'P 1'
#
loop_
_entity.id
_entity.type
_entity.pdbx_description
1 polymer ?
#
loop_
_entity_poly.entity_id
_entity_poly.type
_entity_poly.pdbx_seq_one_letter_code
_entity_poly.pdbx_strand_id
1 'polypeptide(L)'
;MVGLRSTFSLCAAILAAIMPRIVTARNGGEKLEPRRLNIMIGNSDEYAETRVSLQAPSHPVGISHKDHAKIASILSTTKEMISTANSLIDNEKTSQEGTEMMKEANAMFREVTDHLAQRMLAGDTDMVRRKYSEHDIQQAQEDEERAFDVARSVFEVAITFPECLEMFLQDCLDTINNQASAVGVATFEVIVHEKRNIDQPGYNKVVIITNSMADRVMGRAGDGIVTYPFLWEDSNGWKSLGVDGKWNCATKTPEECCQDIKDSAPTPDMKGNYIECHIFVPFGGKDKPKRNDRVFVNVSPDGRVHEAPVIQ
;
A
#
# COMPACT_ATOMS: atom_id res chain seq x y z
N MET A 1 -21.32 -13.66 18.20
CA MET A 1 -20.73 -12.60 17.34
C MET A 1 -19.86 -13.25 16.27
N VAL A 2 -20.43 -13.63 15.13
CA VAL A 2 -19.71 -14.30 14.01
C VAL A 2 -19.95 -13.61 12.65
N GLY A 3 -20.72 -12.50 12.61
CA GLY A 3 -21.22 -11.93 11.34
C GLY A 3 -20.36 -10.87 10.64
N LEU A 4 -19.32 -10.29 11.24
CA LEU A 4 -18.64 -9.11 10.68
C LEU A 4 -17.43 -9.39 9.77
N ARG A 5 -16.97 -10.65 9.63
CA ARG A 5 -15.74 -10.96 8.88
C ARG A 5 -15.95 -11.22 7.38
N SER A 6 -17.16 -11.54 6.94
CA SER A 6 -17.44 -11.91 5.53
C SER A 6 -17.65 -10.69 4.61
N THR A 7 -18.15 -9.57 5.15
CA THR A 7 -18.52 -8.38 4.36
C THR A 7 -17.31 -7.62 3.80
N PHE A 8 -16.17 -7.59 4.50
CA PHE A 8 -14.96 -6.91 4.04
C PHE A 8 -14.28 -7.60 2.84
N SER A 9 -14.36 -8.93 2.75
CA SER A 9 -13.79 -9.69 1.62
C SER A 9 -14.54 -9.48 0.31
N LEU A 10 -15.83 -9.13 0.38
CA LEU A 10 -16.70 -8.97 -0.78
C LEU A 10 -16.42 -7.65 -1.54
N CYS A 11 -16.09 -6.56 -0.83
CA CYS A 11 -15.85 -5.25 -1.45
C CYS A 11 -14.58 -5.19 -2.31
N ALA A 12 -13.51 -5.88 -1.92
CA ALA A 12 -12.23 -5.87 -2.64
C ALA A 12 -12.31 -6.62 -3.99
N ALA A 13 -12.98 -7.76 -4.04
CA ALA A 13 -13.19 -8.53 -5.28
C ALA A 13 -14.09 -7.77 -6.27
N ILE A 14 -15.08 -7.02 -5.75
CA ILE A 14 -15.98 -6.17 -6.55
C ILE A 14 -15.21 -4.98 -7.17
N LEU A 15 -14.28 -4.34 -6.46
CA LEU A 15 -13.48 -3.24 -6.99
C LEU A 15 -12.55 -3.67 -8.15
N ALA A 16 -11.93 -4.85 -8.04
CA ALA A 16 -11.12 -5.41 -9.12
C ALA A 16 -11.94 -5.81 -10.37
N ALA A 17 -13.21 -6.17 -10.19
CA ALA A 17 -14.11 -6.56 -11.28
C ALA A 17 -14.80 -5.37 -11.98
N ILE A 18 -15.06 -4.26 -11.26
CA ILE A 18 -15.84 -3.11 -11.74
C ILE A 18 -15.01 -2.04 -12.46
N MET A 19 -13.67 -2.06 -12.37
CA MET A 19 -12.80 -1.10 -13.09
C MET A 19 -12.08 -1.68 -14.33
N PRO A 20 -12.76 -2.14 -15.39
CA PRO A 20 -12.09 -2.56 -16.63
C PRO A 20 -11.62 -1.37 -17.50
N ARG A 21 -11.78 -0.11 -17.07
CA ARG A 21 -11.60 1.07 -17.94
C ARG A 21 -10.15 1.52 -18.19
N ILE A 22 -9.13 0.85 -17.64
CA ILE A 22 -7.73 1.21 -17.95
C ILE A 22 -7.16 0.43 -19.14
N VAL A 23 -7.82 -0.62 -19.64
CA VAL A 23 -7.33 -1.39 -20.81
C VAL A 23 -8.43 -1.59 -21.83
N THR A 24 -8.66 -0.57 -22.67
CA THR A 24 -9.37 -0.78 -23.94
C THR A 24 -8.44 -1.47 -24.93
N ALA A 25 -8.64 -2.78 -25.13
CA ALA A 25 -8.17 -3.48 -26.32
C ALA A 25 -8.98 -2.95 -27.53
N ARG A 26 -8.29 -2.24 -28.43
CA ARG A 26 -8.86 -1.74 -29.69
C ARG A 26 -8.96 -2.94 -30.64
N ASN A 27 -10.18 -3.40 -30.92
CA ASN A 27 -10.43 -4.43 -31.93
C ASN A 27 -10.22 -3.82 -33.33
N GLY A 28 -9.15 -4.24 -34.00
CA GLY A 28 -8.96 -3.96 -35.42
C GLY A 28 -7.50 -4.07 -35.84
N GLY A 29 -7.09 -5.28 -36.26
CA GLY A 29 -6.07 -5.60 -37.28
C GLY A 29 -4.71 -4.89 -37.36
N GLU A 30 -4.40 -3.90 -36.53
CA GLU A 30 -3.16 -3.15 -36.56
C GLU A 30 -2.11 -3.82 -35.68
N LYS A 31 -0.93 -4.04 -36.26
CA LYS A 31 0.26 -4.53 -35.56
C LYS A 31 0.54 -3.57 -34.40
N LEU A 32 0.42 -4.06 -33.16
CA LEU A 32 0.67 -3.28 -31.95
C LEU A 32 2.14 -2.89 -31.90
N GLU A 33 2.45 -1.65 -32.32
CA GLU A 33 3.72 -1.00 -31.97
C GLU A 33 3.78 -0.84 -30.45
N PRO A 34 4.92 -1.14 -29.81
CA PRO A 34 5.07 -1.06 -28.36
C PRO A 34 4.71 0.35 -27.87
N ARG A 35 3.79 0.44 -26.90
CA ARG A 35 3.46 1.71 -26.25
C ARG A 35 4.69 2.19 -25.49
N ARG A 36 5.30 3.27 -25.99
CA ARG A 36 6.38 3.97 -25.30
C ARG A 36 5.76 4.92 -24.28
N LEU A 37 6.00 4.66 -23.00
CA LEU A 37 5.66 5.59 -21.93
C LEU A 37 6.96 6.29 -21.51
N ASN A 38 7.10 7.57 -21.82
CA ASN A 38 8.20 8.37 -21.31
C ASN A 38 7.81 8.88 -19.93
N ILE A 39 8.34 8.26 -18.87
CA ILE A 39 8.19 8.75 -17.50
C ILE A 39 9.34 9.72 -17.26
N MET A 40 9.03 11.02 -17.20
CA MET A 40 9.99 12.00 -16.68
C MET A 40 10.00 11.93 -15.16
N ILE A 41 11.13 11.53 -14.59
CA ILE A 41 11.36 11.59 -13.15
C ILE A 41 11.79 13.03 -12.84
N GLY A 42 10.94 13.78 -12.15
CA GLY A 42 11.29 15.09 -11.62
C GLY A 42 12.29 14.93 -10.46
N ASN A 43 13.43 15.61 -10.59
CA ASN A 43 14.50 15.78 -9.61
C ASN A 43 15.40 14.55 -9.38
N SER A 44 16.17 14.19 -10.41
CA SER A 44 17.45 13.52 -10.26
C SER A 44 18.50 14.34 -11.00
N ASP A 45 19.57 14.69 -10.31
CA ASP A 45 20.66 15.54 -10.80
C ASP A 45 21.61 14.76 -11.74
N GLU A 46 21.26 13.52 -12.07
CA GLU A 46 21.92 12.69 -13.08
C GLU A 46 20.95 12.43 -14.23
N TYR A 47 21.35 12.82 -15.44
CA TYR A 47 20.67 12.46 -16.69
C TYR A 47 20.81 10.96 -16.97
N ALA A 48 20.05 10.12 -16.26
CA ALA A 48 19.86 8.72 -16.59
C ALA A 48 18.57 8.58 -17.42
N GLU A 49 18.71 8.55 -18.75
CA GLU A 49 17.60 8.21 -19.66
C GLU A 49 17.23 6.73 -19.50
N THR A 50 16.37 6.43 -18.52
CA THR A 50 15.92 5.06 -18.27
C THR A 50 14.78 4.73 -19.22
N ARG A 51 15.08 3.98 -20.29
CA ARG A 51 14.07 3.51 -21.25
C ARG A 51 13.42 2.23 -20.75
N VAL A 52 12.24 2.33 -20.16
CA VAL A 52 11.42 1.16 -19.81
C VAL A 52 10.59 0.77 -21.03
N SER A 53 10.99 -0.30 -21.72
CA SER A 53 10.15 -0.94 -22.74
C SER A 53 9.29 -2.03 -22.08
N LEU A 54 8.01 -1.75 -21.87
CA LEU A 54 7.04 -2.75 -21.48
C LEU A 54 6.75 -3.65 -22.69
N GLN A 55 7.43 -4.80 -22.78
CA GLN A 55 6.99 -5.86 -23.68
C GLN A 55 5.75 -6.52 -23.07
N ALA A 56 4.65 -6.49 -23.82
CA ALA A 56 3.49 -7.31 -23.47
C ALA A 56 3.97 -8.76 -23.36
N PRO A 57 3.61 -9.48 -22.27
CA PRO A 57 4.02 -10.87 -22.11
C PRO A 57 3.57 -11.68 -23.33
N SER A 58 4.44 -12.58 -23.79
CA SER A 58 4.20 -13.43 -24.98
C SER A 58 2.98 -14.33 -24.85
N HIS A 59 2.49 -14.50 -23.62
CA HIS A 59 1.27 -15.20 -23.28
C HIS A 59 0.33 -14.22 -22.59
N PRO A 60 -0.99 -14.26 -22.86
CA PRO A 60 -1.95 -13.38 -22.22
C PRO A 60 -2.00 -13.65 -20.71
N VAL A 61 -1.21 -12.91 -19.94
CA VAL A 61 -1.28 -12.86 -18.49
C VAL A 61 -2.52 -12.02 -18.15
N GLY A 62 -3.67 -12.67 -18.05
CA GLY A 62 -4.93 -11.98 -17.81
C GLY A 62 -6.12 -12.91 -17.66
N ILE A 63 -7.14 -12.42 -16.96
CA ILE A 63 -8.45 -13.06 -16.88
C ILE A 63 -9.09 -12.90 -18.27
N SER A 64 -9.47 -14.01 -18.92
CA SER A 64 -10.12 -13.91 -20.23
C SER A 64 -11.47 -13.21 -20.08
N HIS A 65 -11.98 -12.58 -21.14
CA HIS A 65 -13.30 -11.95 -21.11
C HIS A 65 -14.41 -12.93 -20.66
N LYS A 66 -14.28 -14.21 -21.04
CA LYS A 66 -15.20 -15.28 -20.62
C LYS A 66 -15.11 -15.54 -19.11
N ASP A 67 -13.89 -15.60 -18.58
CA ASP A 67 -13.68 -15.81 -17.14
C ASP A 67 -14.14 -14.60 -16.34
N HIS A 68 -13.88 -13.38 -16.83
CA HIS A 68 -14.35 -12.14 -16.20
C HIS A 68 -15.87 -12.11 -16.13
N ALA A 69 -16.57 -12.44 -17.23
CA ALA A 69 -18.03 -12.54 -17.24
C ALA A 69 -18.54 -13.62 -16.27
N LYS A 70 -17.87 -14.78 -16.19
CA LYS A 70 -18.22 -15.84 -15.22
C LYS A 70 -18.06 -15.35 -13.77
N ILE A 71 -16.89 -14.78 -13.45
CA ILE A 71 -16.58 -14.28 -12.11
C ILE A 71 -17.55 -13.17 -11.71
N ALA A 72 -17.79 -12.20 -12.60
CA ALA A 72 -18.73 -11.11 -12.35
C ALA A 72 -20.15 -11.64 -12.08
N SER A 73 -20.61 -12.63 -12.86
CA SER A 73 -21.90 -13.27 -12.63
C SER A 73 -21.98 -13.93 -11.26
N ILE A 74 -20.97 -14.73 -10.87
CA ILE A 74 -20.97 -15.41 -9.57
C ILE A 74 -20.93 -14.41 -8.42
N LEU A 75 -20.11 -13.36 -8.51
CA LEU A 75 -20.03 -12.32 -7.48
C LEU A 75 -21.34 -11.55 -7.35
N SER A 76 -22.03 -11.27 -8.46
CA SER A 76 -23.35 -10.62 -8.45
C SER A 76 -24.39 -11.49 -7.73
N THR A 77 -24.50 -12.77 -8.11
CA THR A 77 -25.43 -13.71 -7.47
C THR A 77 -25.10 -13.91 -5.99
N THR A 78 -23.81 -14.05 -5.64
CA THR A 78 -23.35 -14.18 -4.26
C THR A 78 -23.74 -12.95 -3.43
N LYS A 79 -23.59 -11.74 -3.99
CA LYS A 79 -23.99 -10.49 -3.33
C LYS A 79 -25.48 -10.45 -3.04
N GLU A 80 -26.31 -10.82 -4.02
CA GLU A 80 -27.77 -10.89 -3.85
C GLU A 80 -28.16 -11.90 -2.78
N MET A 81 -27.54 -13.09 -2.78
CA MET A 81 -27.78 -14.11 -1.76
C MET A 81 -27.38 -13.66 -0.36
N ILE A 82 -26.24 -12.98 -0.19
CA ILE A 82 -25.82 -12.42 1.11
C ILE A 82 -26.83 -11.37 1.59
N SER A 83 -27.30 -10.50 0.68
CA SER A 83 -28.28 -9.47 1.01
C SER A 83 -29.59 -10.08 1.50
N THR A 84 -30.11 -11.09 0.80
CA THR A 84 -31.35 -11.81 1.17
C THR A 84 -31.16 -12.62 2.45
N ALA A 85 -30.02 -13.30 2.60
CA ALA A 85 -29.68 -14.04 3.81
C ALA A 85 -29.69 -13.16 5.05
N ASN A 86 -29.12 -11.95 4.97
CA ASN A 86 -29.14 -10.98 6.07
C ASN A 86 -30.56 -10.58 6.45
N SER A 87 -31.43 -10.27 5.48
CA SER A 87 -32.83 -9.91 5.80
C SER A 87 -33.63 -11.07 6.42
N LEU A 88 -33.30 -12.32 6.06
CA LEU A 88 -33.91 -13.51 6.66
C LEU A 88 -33.38 -13.79 8.08
N ILE A 89 -32.10 -13.53 8.35
CA ILE A 89 -31.45 -13.73 9.65
C ILE A 89 -32.03 -12.79 10.72
N ASP A 90 -32.40 -11.57 10.34
CA ASP A 90 -33.00 -10.58 11.24
C ASP A 90 -34.39 -10.98 11.78
N ASN A 91 -35.05 -11.94 11.12
CA ASN A 91 -36.33 -12.48 11.56
C ASN A 91 -36.14 -13.88 12.14
N GLU A 92 -36.48 -14.04 13.43
CA GLU A 92 -36.28 -15.27 14.21
C GLU A 92 -36.93 -16.51 13.54
N LYS A 93 -38.05 -16.33 12.84
CA LYS A 93 -38.75 -17.43 12.15
C LYS A 93 -38.04 -17.91 10.88
N THR A 94 -37.23 -17.07 10.24
CA THR A 94 -36.53 -17.36 8.99
C THR A 94 -35.01 -17.44 9.16
N SER A 95 -34.53 -17.36 10.41
CA SER A 95 -33.09 -17.27 10.71
C SER A 95 -32.30 -18.50 10.23
N GLN A 96 -32.90 -19.69 10.31
CA GLN A 96 -32.29 -20.91 9.80
C GLN A 96 -32.12 -20.88 8.27
N GLU A 97 -33.15 -20.47 7.53
CA GLU A 97 -33.11 -20.34 6.07
C GLU A 97 -32.05 -19.33 5.62
N GLY A 98 -32.00 -18.17 6.30
CA GLY A 98 -30.96 -17.18 6.03
C GLY A 98 -29.54 -17.70 6.31
N THR A 99 -29.37 -18.52 7.35
CA THR A 99 -28.07 -19.15 7.65
C THR A 99 -27.65 -20.17 6.57
N GLU A 100 -28.59 -20.97 6.07
CA GLU A 100 -28.33 -21.91 4.97
C GLU A 100 -27.97 -21.17 3.68
N MET A 101 -28.69 -20.10 3.33
CA MET A 101 -28.41 -19.26 2.18
C MET A 101 -27.02 -18.59 2.29
N MET A 102 -26.64 -18.13 3.48
CA MET A 102 -25.30 -17.57 3.72
C MET A 102 -24.20 -18.63 3.52
N LYS A 103 -24.45 -19.89 3.92
CA LYS A 103 -23.52 -21.00 3.72
C LYS A 103 -23.32 -21.29 2.22
N GLU A 104 -24.39 -21.27 1.44
CA GLU A 104 -24.33 -21.46 -0.01
C GLU A 104 -23.60 -20.31 -0.72
N ALA A 105 -23.88 -19.06 -0.33
CA ALA A 105 -23.17 -17.89 -0.85
C ALA A 105 -21.65 -17.98 -0.59
N ASN A 106 -21.25 -18.40 0.61
CA ASN A 106 -19.84 -18.62 0.93
C ASN A 106 -19.21 -19.75 0.09
N ALA A 107 -19.97 -20.80 -0.27
CA ALA A 107 -19.48 -21.87 -1.14
C ALA A 107 -19.21 -21.36 -2.57
N MET A 108 -20.10 -20.54 -3.11
CA MET A 108 -19.89 -19.92 -4.44
C MET A 108 -18.68 -18.98 -4.45
N PHE A 109 -18.48 -18.21 -3.36
CA PHE A 109 -17.30 -17.36 -3.25
C PHE A 109 -15.99 -18.17 -3.23
N ARG A 110 -15.99 -19.33 -2.56
CA ARG A 110 -14.86 -20.27 -2.59
C ARG A 110 -14.60 -20.80 -4.00
N GLU A 111 -15.63 -21.13 -4.78
CA GLU A 111 -15.44 -21.56 -6.18
C GLU A 111 -14.69 -20.50 -7.00
N VAL A 112 -15.04 -19.22 -6.86
CA VAL A 112 -14.34 -18.11 -7.55
C VAL A 112 -12.88 -18.02 -7.10
N THR A 113 -12.64 -18.14 -5.80
CA THR A 113 -11.31 -18.07 -5.21
C THR A 113 -10.42 -19.22 -5.70
N ASP A 114 -10.95 -20.45 -5.70
CA ASP A 114 -10.26 -21.64 -6.17
C ASP A 114 -9.96 -21.55 -7.67
N HIS A 115 -10.89 -21.00 -8.47
CA HIS A 115 -10.70 -20.79 -9.90
C HIS A 115 -9.55 -19.80 -10.19
N LEU A 116 -9.46 -18.72 -9.43
CA LEU A 116 -8.38 -17.74 -9.53
C LEU A 116 -7.03 -18.36 -9.09
N ALA A 117 -7.02 -19.11 -7.99
CA ALA A 117 -5.82 -19.77 -7.49
C ALA A 117 -5.26 -20.81 -8.49
N GLN A 118 -6.13 -21.64 -9.08
CA GLN A 118 -5.72 -22.61 -10.11
C GLN A 118 -5.11 -21.92 -11.34
N ARG A 119 -5.63 -20.76 -11.73
CA ARG A 119 -5.06 -19.96 -12.83
C ARG A 119 -3.70 -19.38 -12.49
N MET A 120 -3.51 -18.87 -11.27
CA MET A 120 -2.20 -18.39 -10.81
C MET A 120 -1.16 -19.52 -10.80
N LEU A 121 -1.55 -20.73 -10.39
CA LEU A 121 -0.67 -21.90 -10.40
C LEU A 121 -0.37 -22.43 -11.82
N ALA A 122 -1.33 -22.33 -12.75
CA ALA A 122 -1.16 -22.78 -14.13
C ALA A 122 -0.32 -21.82 -14.99
N GLY A 123 -0.35 -20.52 -14.69
CA GLY A 123 0.42 -19.48 -15.39
C GLY A 123 1.93 -19.50 -15.08
N ASP A 124 2.34 -20.25 -14.06
CA ASP A 124 3.69 -20.21 -13.48
C ASP A 124 4.47 -21.52 -13.73
N THR A 125 4.18 -22.19 -14.85
CA THR A 125 4.93 -23.38 -15.30
C THR A 125 6.23 -22.96 -15.98
N ASP A 126 7.14 -22.36 -15.21
CA ASP A 126 8.56 -22.35 -15.55
C ASP A 126 9.37 -23.13 -14.50
N MET A 127 10.30 -23.91 -15.03
CA MET A 127 10.79 -25.22 -14.57
C MET A 127 11.62 -25.19 -13.26
N VAL A 128 11.78 -24.02 -12.63
CA VAL A 128 12.67 -23.78 -11.49
C VAL A 128 12.00 -24.15 -10.16
N ARG A 129 10.67 -24.02 -10.05
CA ARG A 129 9.95 -24.15 -8.76
C ARG A 129 9.79 -25.59 -8.26
N ARG A 130 9.78 -26.58 -9.17
CA ARG A 130 9.67 -28.02 -8.81
C ARG A 130 10.92 -28.59 -8.15
N LYS A 131 12.09 -27.96 -8.33
CA LYS A 131 13.35 -28.44 -7.74
C LYS A 131 13.59 -27.94 -6.31
N TYR A 132 12.82 -26.95 -5.85
CA TYR A 132 12.92 -26.38 -4.51
C TYR A 132 11.73 -26.72 -3.59
N SER A 133 10.64 -27.30 -4.12
CA SER A 133 9.41 -27.47 -3.34
C SER A 133 9.49 -28.45 -2.17
N GLU A 134 10.38 -29.45 -2.18
CA GLU A 134 10.48 -30.38 -1.04
C GLU A 134 11.31 -29.83 0.12
N HIS A 135 12.25 -28.93 -0.14
CA HIS A 135 13.03 -28.24 0.90
C HIS A 135 12.25 -27.06 1.49
N ASP A 136 11.40 -26.41 0.67
CA ASP A 136 10.65 -25.21 1.08
C ASP A 136 9.33 -25.52 1.81
N ILE A 137 8.76 -26.73 1.73
CA ILE A 137 7.49 -27.04 2.43
C ILE A 137 7.64 -27.00 3.96
N GLN A 138 8.81 -27.39 4.49
CA GLN A 138 9.07 -27.34 5.93
C GLN A 138 9.40 -25.91 6.39
N GLN A 139 10.05 -25.11 5.52
CA GLN A 139 10.29 -23.68 5.77
C GLN A 139 9.01 -22.85 5.59
N ALA A 140 8.11 -23.24 4.69
CA ALA A 140 6.81 -22.59 4.42
C ALA A 140 5.78 -22.82 5.53
N GLN A 141 5.92 -23.85 6.37
CA GLN A 141 5.12 -23.98 7.60
C GLN A 141 5.55 -22.97 8.68
N GLU A 142 6.82 -22.58 8.73
CA GLU A 142 7.30 -21.48 9.58
C GLU A 142 7.09 -20.11 8.92
N ASP A 143 6.98 -20.07 7.59
CA ASP A 143 6.67 -18.89 6.78
C ASP A 143 5.15 -18.66 6.60
N GLU A 144 4.27 -19.41 7.27
CA GLU A 144 2.82 -19.19 7.18
C GLU A 144 2.44 -17.80 7.71
N GLU A 145 3.02 -17.34 8.82
CA GLU A 145 2.83 -15.97 9.31
C GLU A 145 3.32 -14.92 8.30
N ARG A 146 4.44 -15.17 7.64
CA ARG A 146 5.00 -14.27 6.63
C ARG A 146 4.21 -14.30 5.32
N ALA A 147 3.69 -15.46 4.93
CA ALA A 147 2.81 -15.63 3.79
C ALA A 147 1.45 -15.01 4.07
N PHE A 148 0.96 -15.05 5.32
CA PHE A 148 -0.20 -14.28 5.75
C PHE A 148 0.07 -12.79 5.76
N ASP A 149 1.24 -12.32 6.15
CA ASP A 149 1.64 -10.91 6.07
C ASP A 149 1.79 -10.43 4.62
N VAL A 150 2.32 -11.27 3.72
CA VAL A 150 2.43 -10.97 2.28
C VAL A 150 1.05 -11.01 1.63
N ALA A 151 0.21 -12.00 1.93
CA ALA A 151 -1.16 -12.04 1.44
C ALA A 151 -1.94 -10.83 1.96
N ARG A 152 -1.80 -10.49 3.25
CA ARG A 152 -2.39 -9.29 3.84
C ARG A 152 -1.85 -8.02 3.22
N SER A 153 -0.55 -7.91 2.92
CA SER A 153 0.01 -6.74 2.22
C SER A 153 -0.47 -6.64 0.76
N VAL A 154 -0.72 -7.78 0.11
CA VAL A 154 -1.29 -7.84 -1.26
C VAL A 154 -2.78 -7.44 -1.26
N PHE A 155 -3.52 -7.72 -0.18
CA PHE A 155 -4.93 -7.32 -0.03
C PHE A 155 -5.16 -6.00 0.71
N GLU A 156 -4.13 -5.44 1.35
CA GLU A 156 -4.13 -4.08 1.88
C GLU A 156 -3.91 -3.10 0.73
N VAL A 157 -4.95 -2.92 -0.08
CA VAL A 157 -5.01 -1.84 -1.06
C VAL A 157 -4.97 -0.53 -0.27
N ALA A 158 -3.79 0.08 -0.17
CA ALA A 158 -3.66 1.44 0.29
C ALA A 158 -4.42 2.33 -0.68
N ILE A 159 -5.49 2.97 -0.20
CA ILE A 159 -6.22 3.95 -1.00
C ILE A 159 -5.37 5.21 -0.99
N THR A 160 -4.79 5.54 -2.15
CA THR A 160 -3.96 6.73 -2.36
C THR A 160 -4.66 7.69 -3.31
N PHE A 161 -4.49 8.99 -3.10
CA PHE A 161 -5.07 10.06 -3.92
C PHE A 161 -3.99 10.85 -4.67
N PRO A 162 -3.35 10.28 -5.71
CA PRO A 162 -2.25 10.94 -6.43
C PRO A 162 -2.66 12.25 -7.10
N GLU A 163 -3.93 12.40 -7.47
CA GLU A 163 -4.48 13.62 -8.07
C GLU A 163 -4.46 14.82 -7.13
N CYS A 164 -4.37 14.60 -5.81
CA CYS A 164 -4.24 15.68 -4.84
C CYS A 164 -2.89 16.39 -4.90
N LEU A 165 -1.86 15.82 -5.53
CA LEU A 165 -0.54 16.43 -5.58
C LEU A 165 -0.61 17.86 -6.14
N GLU A 166 0.05 18.79 -5.44
CA GLU A 166 0.08 20.22 -5.75
C GLU A 166 -1.26 20.97 -5.65
N MET A 167 -2.37 20.30 -5.32
CA MET A 167 -3.65 20.96 -5.04
C MET A 167 -3.62 21.70 -3.70
N PHE A 168 -4.42 22.74 -3.54
CA PHE A 168 -4.66 23.31 -2.21
C PHE A 168 -5.38 22.28 -1.33
N LEU A 169 -5.11 22.31 -0.03
CA LEU A 169 -5.70 21.39 0.94
C LEU A 169 -7.22 21.25 0.75
N GLN A 170 -7.94 22.36 0.63
CA GLN A 170 -9.41 22.34 0.51
C GLN A 170 -9.89 21.59 -0.74
N ASP A 171 -9.29 21.87 -1.91
CA ASP A 171 -9.66 21.22 -3.17
C ASP A 171 -9.35 19.71 -3.13
N CYS A 172 -8.25 19.34 -2.48
CA CYS A 172 -7.91 17.94 -2.26
C CYS A 172 -8.92 17.25 -1.35
N LEU A 173 -9.33 17.88 -0.24
CA LEU A 173 -10.34 17.30 0.67
C LEU A 173 -11.68 17.09 -0.03
N ASP A 174 -12.09 18.01 -0.90
CA ASP A 174 -13.30 17.85 -1.71
C ASP A 174 -13.17 16.65 -2.67
N THR A 175 -11.98 16.47 -3.27
CA THR A 175 -11.69 15.32 -4.16
C THR A 175 -11.74 13.99 -3.40
N ILE A 176 -11.10 13.93 -2.23
CA ILE A 176 -11.10 12.74 -1.37
C ILE A 176 -12.53 12.41 -0.93
N ASN A 177 -13.32 13.40 -0.49
CA ASN A 177 -14.71 13.20 -0.06
C ASN A 177 -15.60 12.68 -1.20
N ASN A 178 -15.44 13.21 -2.42
CA ASN A 178 -16.19 12.76 -3.59
C ASN A 178 -15.86 11.31 -3.96
N GLN A 179 -14.58 10.92 -3.89
CA GLN A 179 -14.18 9.54 -4.20
C GLN A 179 -14.53 8.56 -3.09
N ALA A 180 -14.33 8.93 -1.82
CA ALA A 180 -14.67 8.10 -0.67
C ALA A 180 -16.18 7.80 -0.60
N SER A 181 -17.02 8.80 -0.85
CA SER A 181 -18.47 8.63 -0.92
C SER A 181 -18.90 7.72 -2.07
N ALA A 182 -18.23 7.77 -3.22
CA ALA A 182 -18.49 6.88 -4.35
C ALA A 182 -18.17 5.39 -4.04
N VAL A 183 -17.22 5.15 -3.13
CA VAL A 183 -16.84 3.79 -2.66
C VAL A 183 -17.68 3.36 -1.44
N GLY A 184 -18.50 4.25 -0.88
CA GLY A 184 -19.34 3.96 0.30
C GLY A 184 -18.58 4.02 1.63
N VAL A 185 -17.43 4.71 1.68
CA VAL A 185 -16.70 4.99 2.93
C VAL A 185 -17.36 6.19 3.59
N ALA A 186 -18.11 5.95 4.67
CA ALA A 186 -19.05 6.94 5.22
C ALA A 186 -18.38 8.13 5.92
N THR A 187 -17.26 7.91 6.60
CA THR A 187 -16.55 8.97 7.35
C THR A 187 -15.09 8.58 7.57
N PHE A 188 -14.17 9.51 7.35
CA PHE A 188 -12.77 9.39 7.76
C PHE A 188 -12.32 10.64 8.53
N GLU A 189 -11.41 10.44 9.47
CA GLU A 189 -10.69 11.48 10.20
C GLU A 189 -9.54 11.99 9.33
N VAL A 190 -9.56 13.26 8.97
CA VAL A 190 -8.49 13.89 8.21
C VAL A 190 -7.40 14.35 9.18
N ILE A 191 -6.19 13.83 9.01
CA ILE A 191 -5.00 14.23 9.76
C ILE A 191 -4.11 15.02 8.81
N VAL A 192 -4.06 16.33 9.02
CA VAL A 192 -3.19 17.22 8.24
C VAL A 192 -1.85 17.35 8.94
N HIS A 193 -0.78 17.00 8.24
CA HIS A 193 0.58 17.23 8.69
C HIS A 193 1.23 18.29 7.81
N GLU A 194 1.80 19.31 8.43
CA GLU A 194 2.66 20.23 7.71
C GLU A 194 4.04 19.59 7.51
N LYS A 195 4.60 19.74 6.31
CA LYS A 195 5.99 19.38 6.03
C LYS A 195 6.88 20.22 6.94
N ARG A 196 7.65 19.54 7.79
CA ARG A 196 8.55 20.17 8.74
C ARG A 196 9.44 21.21 8.06
N ASN A 197 9.62 22.36 8.70
CA ASN A 197 10.56 23.39 8.30
C ASN A 197 11.67 23.58 9.36
N ILE A 198 12.74 24.30 9.01
CA ILE A 198 13.93 24.50 9.88
C ILE A 198 13.65 25.36 11.12
N ASP A 199 12.51 26.05 11.15
CA ASP A 199 12.12 26.95 12.25
C ASP A 199 11.12 26.30 13.21
N GLN A 200 10.60 25.12 12.87
CA GLN A 200 9.67 24.37 13.71
C GLN A 200 10.40 23.51 14.75
N PRO A 201 9.82 23.33 15.95
CA PRO A 201 10.37 22.44 16.95
C PRO A 201 10.43 20.99 16.41
N GLY A 202 11.58 20.33 16.62
CA GLY A 202 11.80 18.97 16.11
C GLY A 202 12.34 18.90 14.67
N TYR A 203 12.79 20.02 14.07
CA TYR A 203 13.56 19.96 12.82
C TYR A 203 14.80 19.07 12.97
N ASN A 204 15.45 19.09 14.14
CA ASN A 204 16.62 18.29 14.51
C ASN A 204 16.34 16.79 14.68
N LYS A 205 15.09 16.33 14.50
CA LYS A 205 14.70 14.92 14.63
C LYS A 205 14.78 14.20 13.28
N VAL A 206 15.52 13.10 13.23
CA VAL A 206 15.56 12.20 12.07
C VAL A 206 14.54 11.08 12.28
N VAL A 207 13.61 10.90 11.35
CA VAL A 207 12.57 9.88 11.45
C VAL A 207 13.11 8.56 10.89
N ILE A 208 13.17 7.52 11.72
CA ILE A 208 13.60 6.18 11.36
C ILE A 208 12.36 5.30 11.24
N ILE A 209 11.99 4.93 10.01
CA ILE A 209 10.84 4.06 9.76
C ILE A 209 11.29 2.62 9.90
N THR A 210 10.61 1.86 10.76
CA THR A 210 10.92 0.44 11.03
C THR A 210 9.89 -0.49 10.40
N ASN A 211 10.09 -1.79 10.56
CA ASN A 211 9.02 -2.78 10.36
C ASN A 211 8.05 -2.81 11.55
N SER A 212 7.01 -3.65 11.48
CA SER A 212 5.98 -3.81 12.51
C SER A 212 6.52 -4.31 13.86
N MET A 213 7.63 -5.06 13.85
CA MET A 213 8.32 -5.56 15.05
C MET A 213 9.32 -4.56 15.63
N ALA A 214 9.58 -3.44 14.95
CA ALA A 214 10.55 -2.42 15.35
C ALA A 214 11.99 -2.92 15.53
N ASP A 215 12.38 -4.02 14.89
CA ASP A 215 13.72 -4.61 14.99
C ASP A 215 14.62 -4.29 13.79
N ARG A 216 14.04 -3.78 12.69
CA ARG A 216 14.78 -3.44 11.46
C ARG A 216 14.31 -2.13 10.86
N VAL A 217 15.25 -1.37 10.31
CA VAL A 217 14.97 -0.16 9.53
C VAL A 217 14.46 -0.52 8.14
N MET A 218 13.28 -0.02 7.80
CA MET A 218 12.66 -0.17 6.48
C MET A 218 12.96 1.02 5.58
N GLY A 219 13.16 2.21 6.14
CA GLY A 219 13.22 3.43 5.35
C GLY A 219 11.86 3.77 4.72
N ARG A 220 11.80 4.89 3.99
CA ARG A 220 10.54 5.38 3.42
C ARG A 220 10.08 4.56 2.22
N ALA A 221 11.02 4.08 1.41
CA ALA A 221 10.76 3.30 0.21
C ALA A 221 10.92 1.78 0.43
N GLY A 222 11.14 1.33 1.68
CA GLY A 222 11.44 -0.08 1.98
C GLY A 222 12.89 -0.49 1.67
N ASP A 223 13.75 0.47 1.33
CA ASP A 223 15.16 0.29 0.94
C ASP A 223 16.14 0.35 2.12
N GLY A 224 15.65 0.63 3.33
CA GLY A 224 16.47 0.83 4.53
C GLY A 224 17.23 2.17 4.54
N ILE A 225 16.90 3.10 3.65
CA ILE A 225 17.53 4.43 3.60
C ILE A 225 16.77 5.40 4.51
N VAL A 226 17.51 6.05 5.40
CA VAL A 226 17.01 7.14 6.26
C VAL A 226 17.49 8.46 5.69
N THR A 227 16.60 9.46 5.62
CA THR A 227 16.89 10.76 5.01
C THR A 227 16.61 11.90 5.99
N TYR A 228 17.52 12.87 6.03
CA TYR A 228 17.37 14.15 6.72
C TYR A 228 17.37 15.29 5.69
N PRO A 229 16.27 16.07 5.58
CA PRO A 229 16.09 16.99 4.46
C PRO A 229 16.70 18.39 4.68
N PHE A 230 17.27 18.67 5.85
CA PHE A 230 17.77 20.00 6.20
C PHE A 230 19.30 20.03 6.18
N LEU A 231 19.87 21.17 5.82
CA LEU A 231 21.28 21.43 6.07
C LEU A 231 21.50 21.65 7.58
N TRP A 232 22.62 21.15 8.09
CA TRP A 232 23.03 21.32 9.47
C TRP A 232 24.08 22.42 9.55
N GLU A 233 23.82 23.45 10.36
CA GLU A 233 24.76 24.54 10.60
C GLU A 233 25.36 24.38 12.00
N ASP A 234 26.61 23.93 12.08
CA ASP A 234 27.37 23.88 13.33
C ASP A 234 28.49 24.92 13.33
N SER A 235 29.37 24.87 14.34
CA SER A 235 30.52 25.80 14.46
C SER A 235 31.49 25.75 13.27
N ASN A 236 31.44 24.71 12.45
CA ASN A 236 32.28 24.54 11.26
C ASN A 236 31.55 24.98 9.96
N GLY A 237 30.29 25.42 10.06
CA GLY A 237 29.49 25.92 8.96
C GLY A 237 28.38 24.98 8.51
N TRP A 238 27.81 25.30 7.34
CA TRP A 238 26.71 24.54 6.73
C TRP A 238 27.22 23.25 6.11
N LYS A 239 26.60 22.12 6.47
CA LYS A 239 26.91 20.81 5.90
C LYS A 239 25.66 19.94 5.77
N SER A 240 25.67 19.03 4.80
CA SER A 240 24.75 17.90 4.77
C SER A 240 25.22 16.84 5.76
N LEU A 241 24.29 16.21 6.48
CA LEU A 241 24.61 15.09 7.37
C LEU A 241 24.58 13.76 6.60
N GLY A 242 25.34 12.77 7.05
CA GLY A 242 25.49 11.51 6.31
C GLY A 242 26.09 11.71 4.92
N VAL A 243 25.74 10.84 3.96
CA VAL A 243 26.10 10.99 2.55
C VAL A 243 24.92 11.68 1.86
N ASP A 244 25.05 12.98 1.55
CA ASP A 244 24.00 13.80 0.93
C ASP A 244 22.66 13.80 1.68
N GLY A 245 22.70 13.88 3.01
CA GLY A 245 21.50 13.84 3.83
C GLY A 245 20.95 12.44 4.08
N LYS A 246 21.68 11.38 3.73
CA LYS A 246 21.21 9.99 3.77
C LYS A 246 22.14 9.08 4.57
N TRP A 247 21.52 8.07 5.19
CA TRP A 247 22.21 6.96 5.85
C TRP A 247 21.64 5.64 5.35
N ASN A 248 22.54 4.71 5.02
CA ASN A 248 22.16 3.34 4.71
C ASN A 248 22.06 2.52 6.01
N CYS A 249 20.84 2.22 6.41
CA CYS A 249 20.53 1.47 7.63
C CYS A 249 19.87 0.11 7.34
N ALA A 250 19.94 -0.38 6.11
CA ALA A 250 19.23 -1.60 5.68
C ALA A 250 19.58 -2.86 6.50
N THR A 251 20.79 -2.92 7.06
CA THR A 251 21.30 -4.06 7.85
C THR A 251 21.46 -3.73 9.33
N LYS A 252 20.86 -2.64 9.82
CA LYS A 252 21.04 -2.14 11.19
C LYS A 252 19.72 -2.17 11.95
N THR A 253 19.81 -2.33 13.27
CA THR A 253 18.70 -2.05 14.17
C THR A 253 18.41 -0.54 14.20
N PRO A 254 17.20 -0.11 14.58
CA PRO A 254 16.87 1.31 14.69
C PRO A 254 17.81 2.08 15.63
N GLU A 255 18.25 1.45 16.72
CA GLU A 255 19.15 2.02 17.72
C GLU A 255 20.57 2.21 17.16
N GLU A 256 21.10 1.20 16.47
CA GLU A 256 22.40 1.29 15.81
C GLU A 256 22.41 2.39 14.72
N CYS A 257 21.38 2.40 13.87
CA CYS A 257 21.20 3.43 12.85
C CYS A 257 21.12 4.83 13.48
N CYS A 258 20.40 4.97 14.60
CA CYS A 258 20.32 6.24 15.33
C CYS A 258 21.68 6.69 15.86
N GLN A 259 22.51 5.76 16.34
CA GLN A 259 23.85 6.09 16.82
C GLN A 259 24.72 6.61 15.67
N ASP A 260 24.72 5.96 14.49
CA ASP A 260 25.46 6.45 13.33
C ASP A 260 25.01 7.86 12.88
N ILE A 261 23.71 8.11 12.94
CA ILE A 261 23.13 9.42 12.61
C ILE A 261 23.67 10.48 13.57
N LYS A 262 23.68 10.20 14.87
CA LYS A 262 24.23 11.11 15.90
C LYS A 262 25.73 11.30 15.74
N ASP A 263 26.47 10.24 15.43
CA ASP A 263 27.93 10.29 15.24
C ASP A 263 28.32 11.15 14.03
N SER A 264 27.43 11.31 13.05
CA SER A 264 27.64 12.22 11.91
C SER A 264 27.51 13.71 12.26
N ALA A 265 26.90 14.03 13.42
CA ALA A 265 26.68 15.39 13.92
C ALA A 265 26.98 15.47 15.44
N PRO A 266 28.24 15.28 15.86
CA PRO A 266 28.59 15.21 17.27
C PRO A 266 28.49 16.56 18.00
N THR A 267 28.50 17.66 17.25
CA THR A 267 28.37 19.03 17.75
C THR A 267 26.94 19.54 17.57
N PRO A 268 26.45 20.35 18.53
CA PRO A 268 25.15 20.98 18.37
C PRO A 268 25.20 21.99 17.22
N ASP A 269 24.04 22.34 16.69
CA ASP A 269 23.92 23.42 15.73
C ASP A 269 24.07 24.81 16.40
N MET A 270 23.98 25.86 15.58
CA MET A 270 24.03 27.26 16.03
C MET A 270 22.88 27.64 16.99
N LYS A 271 21.80 26.85 17.04
CA LYS A 271 20.68 27.03 17.99
C LYS A 271 20.88 26.21 19.28
N GLY A 272 21.97 25.44 19.40
CA GLY A 272 22.29 24.60 20.56
C GLY A 272 21.59 23.24 20.57
N ASN A 273 20.93 22.86 19.47
CA ASN A 273 20.22 21.58 19.38
C ASN A 273 21.15 20.47 18.89
N TYR A 274 21.00 19.27 19.44
CA TYR A 274 21.66 18.06 18.94
C TYR A 274 20.72 17.30 18.02
N ILE A 275 21.29 16.53 17.09
CA ILE A 275 20.51 15.59 16.29
C ILE A 275 19.88 14.54 17.21
N GLU A 276 18.57 14.35 17.04
CA GLU A 276 17.77 13.35 17.72
C GLU A 276 17.17 12.37 16.71
N CYS A 277 16.81 11.17 17.17
CA CYS A 277 16.11 10.19 16.34
C CYS A 277 14.70 9.99 16.84
N HIS A 278 13.76 9.83 15.93
CA HIS A 278 12.40 9.44 16.21
C HIS A 278 12.10 8.11 15.51
N ILE A 279 12.02 7.03 16.28
CA ILE A 279 11.71 5.71 15.77
C ILE A 279 10.20 5.63 15.52
N PHE A 280 9.83 5.46 14.25
CA PHE A 280 8.46 5.36 13.79
C PHE A 280 8.14 3.92 13.42
N VAL A 281 7.30 3.28 14.24
CA VAL A 281 6.74 1.97 13.95
C VAL A 281 5.46 2.15 13.14
N PRO A 282 5.37 1.59 11.91
CA PRO A 282 4.18 1.70 11.08
C PRO A 282 2.96 1.08 11.77
N PHE A 283 1.78 1.59 11.44
CA PHE A 283 0.51 1.08 11.97
C PHE A 283 0.32 -0.40 11.61
N GLY A 284 -0.22 -1.17 12.56
CA GLY A 284 -0.29 -2.64 12.47
C GLY A 284 0.55 -3.37 13.52
N GLY A 285 1.39 -2.64 14.28
CA GLY A 285 2.06 -3.18 15.46
C GLY A 285 1.10 -3.47 16.62
N LYS A 286 1.54 -4.30 17.57
CA LYS A 286 0.74 -4.76 18.73
C LYS A 286 0.06 -3.64 19.52
N ASP A 287 0.72 -2.48 19.62
CA ASP A 287 0.25 -1.33 20.40
C ASP A 287 -0.45 -0.25 19.57
N LYS A 288 -0.45 -0.37 18.23
CA LYS A 288 -1.05 0.60 17.30
C LYS A 288 -1.85 -0.15 16.23
N PRO A 289 -3.08 -0.60 16.56
CA PRO A 289 -3.93 -1.27 15.59
C PRO A 289 -4.13 -0.36 14.39
N LYS A 290 -4.05 -0.95 13.19
CA LYS A 290 -4.31 -0.25 11.93
C LYS A 290 -5.75 0.28 11.95
N ARG A 291 -5.92 1.54 11.56
CA ARG A 291 -7.15 2.30 11.70
C ARG A 291 -7.54 2.85 10.34
N ASN A 292 -8.26 2.05 9.55
CA ASN A 292 -8.74 2.35 8.18
C ASN A 292 -9.72 3.54 8.07
N ASP A 293 -9.80 4.37 9.11
CA ASP A 293 -10.70 5.51 9.22
C ASP A 293 -9.93 6.83 9.21
N ARG A 294 -8.66 6.85 8.79
CA ARG A 294 -7.80 8.04 8.82
C ARG A 294 -7.15 8.32 7.47
N VAL A 295 -7.23 9.58 7.05
CA VAL A 295 -6.54 10.07 5.85
C VAL A 295 -5.44 11.03 6.26
N PHE A 296 -4.22 10.68 5.90
CA PHE A 296 -3.06 11.54 6.16
C PHE A 296 -2.82 12.43 4.95
N VAL A 297 -2.82 13.75 5.16
CA VAL A 297 -2.57 14.75 4.12
C VAL A 297 -1.33 15.55 4.53
N ASN A 298 -0.26 15.44 3.74
CA ASN A 298 0.97 16.20 3.97
C ASN A 298 0.94 17.49 3.15
N VAL A 299 0.91 18.64 3.81
CA VAL A 299 0.85 19.97 3.18
C VAL A 299 2.18 20.72 3.29
N SER A 300 2.55 21.46 2.26
CA SER A 300 3.64 22.44 2.29
C SER A 300 3.21 23.74 2.98
N PRO A 301 4.16 24.61 3.37
CA PRO A 301 3.86 25.88 4.05
C PRO A 301 2.94 26.83 3.28
N ASP A 302 2.85 26.70 1.95
CA ASP A 302 1.93 27.46 1.09
C ASP A 302 0.51 26.86 1.04
N GLY A 303 0.24 25.80 1.79
CA GLY A 303 -1.07 25.14 1.90
C GLY A 303 -1.36 24.14 0.79
N ARG A 304 -0.39 23.80 -0.06
CA ARG A 304 -0.54 22.78 -1.11
C ARG A 304 -0.19 21.40 -0.60
N VAL A 305 -0.79 20.36 -1.17
CA VAL A 305 -0.47 18.98 -0.84
C VAL A 305 0.84 18.58 -1.52
N HIS A 306 1.84 18.20 -0.73
CA HIS A 306 3.18 17.85 -1.23
C HIS A 306 3.31 16.34 -1.50
N GLU A 307 2.46 15.51 -0.90
CA GLU A 307 2.52 14.05 -1.04
C GLU A 307 1.11 13.49 -1.20
N ALA A 308 0.95 12.46 -2.03
CA ALA A 308 -0.34 11.82 -2.27
C ALA A 308 -0.93 11.36 -0.92
N PRO A 309 -2.14 11.83 -0.57
CA PRO A 309 -2.81 11.40 0.65
C PRO A 309 -3.06 9.91 0.65
N VAL A 310 -2.98 9.30 1.82
CA VAL A 310 -3.15 7.85 2.00
C VAL A 310 -4.17 7.60 3.09
N ILE A 311 -5.11 6.69 2.83
CA ILE A 311 -5.95 6.08 3.86
C ILE A 311 -5.18 4.92 4.48
N GLN A 312 -4.88 5.03 5.76
CA GLN A 312 -4.34 3.94 6.59
C GLN A 312 -5.38 3.50 7.60
#